data_AF-A0A7J8GL36-F1
#
_entry.id   AF-A0A7J8GL36-F1
#
_cell.length_a   1.000
_cell.length_b   1.000
_cell.length_c   1.000
_cell.angle_alpha   90.00
_cell.angle_beta   90.00
_cell.angle_gamma   90.00
#
_symmetry.space_group_name_H-M   'P 1'
#
loop_
_entity.id
_entity.type
_entity.pdbx_description
1 polymer ?
#
loop_
_entity_poly.entity_id
_entity_poly.type
_entity_poly.pdbx_seq_one_letter_code
_entity_poly.pdbx_strand_id
1 'polypeptide(L)'
;MPAEVASLLPSMPFHKQVYYPLANGLEGPDASGGAAAGAAAMACFPPSAASGPLPFFQFRPRLESVDWRRLSAIDVDKVAGAVDVLTLQENIMNITFCKLEDEKCPHCQSGVDPVLLKLIRLAQLSIEYLMHSQEFLTSQLHNVEERLRLSLANCEQSKELLTKQAGEIKFLKEECKRRKKMISTQQMMMEAKASYYQCHFCDKAFMNQAFLQSHIQRRHPEDSHLGK
;
A
#
# COMPACT_ATOMS: atom_id res chain seq x y z
N MET A 1 11.66 17.28 30.35
CA MET A 1 10.79 16.27 30.98
C MET A 1 10.47 16.79 32.38
N PRO A 2 9.21 16.94 32.80
CA PRO A 2 7.95 16.31 32.35
C PRO A 2 7.10 17.25 31.46
N ALA A 3 6.48 16.81 30.36
CA ALA A 3 5.29 15.96 30.22
C ALA A 3 3.99 16.70 30.59
N GLU A 4 3.60 17.66 29.75
CA GLU A 4 2.29 18.29 29.78
C GLU A 4 1.31 17.40 28.99
N VAL A 5 0.35 16.83 29.71
CA VAL A 5 -0.72 16.00 29.18
C VAL A 5 -1.59 16.87 28.28
N ALA A 6 -1.40 16.74 26.98
CA ALA A 6 -2.27 17.33 25.98
C ALA A 6 -3.69 16.79 26.20
N SER A 7 -4.57 17.68 26.67
CA SER A 7 -6.01 17.48 26.72
C SER A 7 -6.53 17.26 25.30
N LEU A 8 -6.58 16.00 24.87
CA LEU A 8 -7.33 15.52 23.72
C LEU A 8 -8.82 15.64 24.01
N LEU A 9 -9.35 16.86 23.92
CA LEU A 9 -10.78 17.06 23.72
C LEU A 9 -11.08 16.78 22.25
N PRO A 10 -12.08 15.94 21.92
CA PRO A 10 -12.49 15.73 20.54
C PRO A 10 -12.91 17.08 19.95
N SER A 11 -12.16 17.55 18.96
CA SER A 11 -12.51 18.75 18.22
C SER A 11 -13.86 18.55 17.55
N MET A 12 -14.84 19.38 17.90
CA MET A 12 -16.15 19.42 17.22
C MET A 12 -15.94 19.52 15.70
N PRO A 13 -16.64 18.71 14.88
CA PRO A 13 -16.32 18.51 13.46
C PRO A 13 -16.64 19.71 12.55
N PHE A 14 -17.06 20.84 13.10
CA PHE A 14 -17.60 21.98 12.34
C PHE A 14 -16.78 23.26 12.45
N HIS A 15 -15.59 23.23 13.06
CA HIS A 15 -14.79 24.44 13.20
C HIS A 15 -13.97 24.73 11.91
N LYS A 16 -14.36 25.83 11.24
CA LYS A 16 -13.81 26.43 10.00
C LYS A 16 -14.38 25.86 8.70
N GLN A 17 -15.46 26.44 8.17
CA GLN A 17 -15.79 26.56 6.72
C GLN A 17 -15.20 25.49 5.75
N VAL A 18 -15.27 24.19 6.07
CA VAL A 18 -14.89 23.13 5.15
C VAL A 18 -16.10 22.81 4.29
N TYR A 19 -16.26 23.56 3.21
CA TYR A 19 -16.95 23.05 2.04
C TYR A 19 -16.00 22.06 1.37
N TYR A 20 -16.31 20.76 1.38
CA TYR A 20 -15.44 19.69 0.88
C TYR A 20 -14.82 19.98 -0.49
N PRO A 21 -13.49 20.09 -0.57
CA PRO A 21 -12.77 19.91 -1.81
C PRO A 21 -11.70 18.86 -1.53
N LEU A 22 -12.03 17.57 -1.61
CA LEU A 22 -10.99 16.54 -1.66
C LEU A 22 -10.44 16.46 -3.08
N ALA A 23 -9.71 17.50 -3.48
CA ALA A 23 -8.78 17.41 -4.58
C ALA A 23 -7.46 16.87 -4.02
N ASN A 24 -7.04 15.73 -4.56
CA ASN A 24 -5.71 15.15 -4.39
C ASN A 24 -4.61 16.24 -4.39
N GLY A 25 -3.66 16.14 -3.45
CA GLY A 25 -2.43 16.91 -3.54
C GLY A 25 -1.69 17.04 -2.21
N LEU A 26 -1.10 15.93 -1.73
CA LEU A 26 0.13 16.05 -0.93
C LEU A 26 1.28 16.28 -1.92
N GLU A 27 1.47 17.50 -2.39
CA GLU A 27 2.78 17.94 -2.88
C GLU A 27 3.41 18.81 -1.78
N GLY A 28 4.43 18.26 -1.14
CA GLY A 28 5.26 18.99 -0.18
C GLY A 28 6.14 20.02 -0.90
N PRO A 29 6.56 21.10 -0.21
CA PRO A 29 7.40 22.13 -0.81
C PRO A 29 8.87 21.70 -0.77
N ASP A 30 9.39 21.18 -1.88
CA ASP A 30 10.84 21.02 -2.02
C ASP A 30 11.47 22.27 -2.61
N ALA A 31 12.40 22.80 -1.82
CA ALA A 31 13.25 23.93 -2.12
C ALA A 31 14.11 23.68 -3.37
N SER A 32 14.24 24.74 -4.16
CA SER A 32 15.17 24.88 -5.28
C SER A 32 16.62 24.56 -4.89
N GLY A 33 17.25 23.61 -5.60
CA GLY A 33 18.69 23.37 -5.51
C GLY A 33 19.22 22.36 -6.53
N GLY A 34 19.81 22.85 -7.63
CA GLY A 34 21.05 22.34 -8.24
C GLY A 34 21.15 20.92 -8.84
N ALA A 35 21.08 20.87 -10.17
CA ALA A 35 21.99 20.20 -11.12
C ALA A 35 22.36 18.69 -11.04
N ALA A 36 22.21 18.06 -12.23
CA ALA A 36 23.10 17.12 -12.92
C ALA A 36 22.95 15.57 -12.78
N ALA A 37 22.51 14.99 -13.91
CA ALA A 37 23.00 13.78 -14.61
C ALA A 37 22.99 12.39 -13.93
N GLY A 38 22.35 11.43 -14.61
CA GLY A 38 22.62 10.00 -14.44
C GLY A 38 21.45 9.11 -14.83
N ALA A 39 21.53 8.45 -15.98
CA ALA A 39 20.52 7.55 -16.52
C ALA A 39 20.32 6.28 -15.67
N ALA A 40 19.07 5.91 -15.41
CA ALA A 40 18.66 4.51 -15.23
C ALA A 40 17.16 4.37 -15.54
N ALA A 41 16.86 3.64 -16.61
CA ALA A 41 15.52 3.20 -16.95
C ALA A 41 14.94 2.30 -15.85
N MET A 42 13.65 2.48 -15.51
CA MET A 42 12.64 1.41 -15.40
C MET A 42 11.33 1.95 -14.80
N ALA A 43 10.23 1.38 -15.28
CA ALA A 43 8.85 1.48 -14.82
C ALA A 43 8.07 2.75 -15.22
N CYS A 44 7.48 2.68 -16.43
CA CYS A 44 6.19 3.33 -16.71
C CYS A 44 5.16 2.89 -15.66
N PHE A 45 4.89 3.75 -14.68
CA PHE A 45 3.60 3.72 -14.00
C PHE A 45 2.61 4.49 -14.88
N PRO A 46 1.55 3.87 -15.41
CA PRO A 46 0.49 4.66 -16.02
C PRO A 46 -0.10 5.56 -14.92
N PRO A 47 -0.31 6.86 -15.16
CA PRO A 47 -1.11 7.67 -14.26
C PRO A 47 -2.47 6.99 -14.17
N SER A 48 -2.84 6.57 -12.97
CA SER A 48 -4.11 5.91 -12.69
C SER A 48 -5.24 6.78 -13.25
N ALA A 49 -5.86 6.30 -14.32
CA ALA A 49 -6.94 6.96 -14.97
C ALA A 49 -8.12 7.10 -14.00
N ALA A 50 -8.68 8.31 -13.98
CA ALA A 50 -10.05 8.62 -13.62
C ALA A 50 -10.51 8.29 -12.18
N SER A 51 -10.05 9.09 -11.21
CA SER A 51 -11.04 9.62 -10.26
C SER A 51 -11.66 10.86 -10.91
N GLY A 52 -12.73 10.65 -11.70
CA GLY A 52 -13.56 11.78 -12.11
C GLY A 52 -14.03 12.55 -10.87
N PRO A 53 -14.23 13.88 -10.94
CA PRO A 53 -14.79 14.61 -9.82
C PRO A 53 -16.10 13.94 -9.43
N LEU A 54 -16.23 13.53 -8.16
CA LEU A 54 -17.54 13.15 -7.63
C LEU A 54 -18.52 14.28 -7.97
N PRO A 55 -19.75 13.96 -8.41
CA PRO A 55 -20.73 14.98 -8.73
C PRO A 55 -20.88 15.92 -7.53
N PHE A 56 -20.72 17.21 -7.78
CA PHE A 56 -20.83 18.23 -6.74
C PHE A 56 -22.18 18.10 -6.02
N PHE A 57 -22.16 18.21 -4.69
CA PHE A 57 -23.38 18.14 -3.89
C PHE A 57 -24.37 19.24 -4.32
N GLN A 58 -25.60 18.84 -4.58
CA GLN A 58 -26.69 19.75 -4.89
C GLN A 58 -27.94 19.30 -4.15
N PHE A 59 -28.60 20.26 -3.50
CA PHE A 59 -29.87 20.02 -2.84
C PHE A 59 -30.94 19.59 -3.85
N ARG A 60 -31.69 18.55 -3.50
CA ARG A 60 -32.78 18.03 -4.32
C ARG A 60 -34.04 18.88 -4.13
N PRO A 61 -34.87 19.01 -5.18
CA PRO A 61 -36.20 19.61 -5.03
C PRO A 61 -37.05 18.73 -4.10
N ARG A 62 -37.87 19.37 -3.25
CA ARG A 62 -38.81 18.67 -2.36
C ARG A 62 -40.16 18.56 -3.05
N LEU A 63 -40.52 17.34 -3.43
CA LEU A 63 -41.71 17.06 -4.23
C LEU A 63 -42.68 16.09 -3.52
N GLU A 64 -42.22 15.44 -2.45
CA GLU A 64 -42.98 14.41 -1.76
C GLU A 64 -44.04 15.04 -0.85
N SER A 65 -45.24 14.48 -0.81
CA SER A 65 -46.29 14.95 0.09
C SER A 65 -46.08 14.41 1.51
N VAL A 66 -46.59 15.13 2.51
CA VAL A 66 -46.47 14.73 3.91
C VAL A 66 -47.54 13.69 4.26
N ASP A 67 -47.12 12.53 4.75
CA ASP A 67 -48.04 11.58 5.39
C ASP A 67 -48.30 12.00 6.85
N TRP A 68 -49.31 12.86 7.02
CA TRP A 68 -49.71 13.38 8.33
C TRP A 68 -50.19 12.29 9.30
N ARG A 69 -50.73 11.17 8.81
CA ARG A 69 -51.22 10.09 9.67
C ARG A 69 -50.05 9.30 10.25
N ARG A 70 -49.05 9.03 9.42
CA ARG A 70 -47.83 8.37 9.86
C ARG A 70 -47.04 9.27 10.81
N LEU A 71 -46.92 10.56 10.49
CA LEU A 71 -46.19 11.51 11.34
C LEU A 71 -46.86 11.69 12.71
N SER A 72 -48.20 11.73 12.77
CA SER A 72 -48.93 11.89 14.03
C SER A 72 -48.91 10.64 14.92
N ALA A 73 -48.67 9.47 14.36
CA ALA A 73 -48.52 8.22 15.12
C ALA A 73 -47.18 8.11 15.87
N ILE A 74 -46.21 8.97 15.55
CA ILE A 74 -44.88 8.95 16.15
C ILE A 74 -44.91 9.70 17.49
N ASP A 75 -44.62 8.98 18.57
CA ASP A 75 -44.40 9.56 19.90
C ASP A 75 -42.96 10.06 20.01
N VAL A 76 -42.77 11.37 19.86
CA VAL A 76 -41.45 12.01 19.86
C VAL A 76 -40.74 11.91 21.20
N ASP A 77 -41.48 12.00 22.32
CA ASP A 77 -40.90 11.91 23.67
C ASP A 77 -40.38 10.49 23.93
N LYS A 78 -41.12 9.48 23.49
CA LYS A 78 -40.67 8.10 23.54
C LYS A 78 -39.44 7.87 22.65
N VAL A 79 -39.44 8.40 21.42
CA VAL A 79 -38.28 8.28 20.51
C VAL A 79 -37.03 8.91 21.14
N ALA A 80 -37.16 10.09 21.74
CA ALA A 80 -36.06 10.76 22.42
C ALA A 80 -35.60 10.00 23.68
N GLY A 81 -36.54 9.58 24.53
CA GLY A 81 -36.24 8.90 25.80
C GLY A 81 -35.64 7.50 25.61
N ALA A 82 -36.04 6.79 24.55
CA ALA A 82 -35.51 5.46 24.21
C ALA A 82 -34.32 5.51 23.25
N VAL A 83 -33.98 6.69 22.70
CA VAL A 83 -32.99 6.84 21.61
C VAL A 83 -33.32 5.89 20.46
N ASP A 84 -34.58 5.89 20.02
CA ASP A 84 -35.07 4.99 18.98
C ASP A 84 -34.62 5.46 17.59
N VAL A 85 -33.39 5.11 17.25
CA VAL A 85 -32.76 5.44 15.97
C VAL A 85 -33.49 4.77 14.80
N LEU A 86 -34.13 3.62 15.00
CA LEU A 86 -34.84 2.91 13.93
C LEU A 86 -36.05 3.73 13.47
N THR A 87 -36.87 4.21 14.41
CA THR A 87 -37.98 5.11 14.08
C THR A 87 -37.48 6.37 13.37
N LEU A 88 -36.35 6.95 13.76
CA LEU A 88 -35.77 8.09 13.05
C LEU A 88 -35.33 7.72 11.62
N GLN A 89 -34.63 6.60 11.43
CA GLN A 89 -34.15 6.13 10.13
C GLN A 89 -35.29 5.82 9.16
N GLU A 90 -36.38 5.22 9.63
CA GLU A 90 -37.54 4.91 8.81
C GLU A 90 -38.24 6.16 8.28
N ASN A 91 -38.13 7.29 8.98
CA ASN A 91 -38.84 8.53 8.66
C ASN A 91 -37.93 9.63 8.07
N ILE A 92 -36.60 9.50 8.17
CA ILE A 92 -35.65 10.56 7.81
C ILE A 92 -35.79 11.01 6.35
N MET A 93 -36.02 10.09 5.42
CA MET A 93 -36.20 10.41 4.00
C MET A 93 -37.46 11.25 3.78
N ASN A 94 -38.59 10.80 4.31
CA ASN A 94 -39.87 11.49 4.17
C ASN A 94 -39.82 12.88 4.80
N ILE A 95 -39.19 13.02 5.98
CA ILE A 95 -39.04 14.33 6.64
C ILE A 95 -38.12 15.25 5.82
N THR A 96 -37.03 14.71 5.29
CA THR A 96 -36.03 15.49 4.56
C THR A 96 -36.59 15.99 3.22
N PHE A 97 -37.30 15.16 2.47
CA PHE A 97 -37.69 15.47 1.08
C PHE A 97 -39.16 15.88 0.90
N CYS A 98 -39.95 16.00 1.99
CA CYS A 98 -41.32 16.47 1.89
C CYS A 98 -41.43 17.96 1.55
N LYS A 99 -42.48 18.27 0.79
CA LYS A 99 -42.95 19.60 0.43
C LYS A 99 -43.89 20.10 1.51
N LEU A 100 -43.67 21.31 2.02
CA LEU A 100 -44.45 21.91 3.10
C LEU A 100 -45.07 23.24 2.71
N GLU A 101 -44.63 23.82 1.58
CA GLU A 101 -44.99 25.16 1.14
C GLU A 101 -46.49 25.29 0.79
N ASP A 102 -47.13 24.19 0.39
CA ASP A 102 -48.55 24.15 0.00
C ASP A 102 -49.46 23.49 1.06
N GLU A 103 -48.89 22.99 2.16
CA GLU A 103 -49.63 22.25 3.19
C GLU A 103 -50.47 23.21 4.04
N LYS A 104 -51.72 22.82 4.29
CA LYS A 104 -52.69 23.61 5.05
C LYS A 104 -53.17 22.85 6.27
N CYS A 105 -53.37 23.57 7.36
CA CYS A 105 -53.96 23.01 8.56
C CYS A 105 -55.36 22.45 8.25
N PRO A 106 -55.64 21.16 8.53
CA PRO A 106 -56.95 20.57 8.27
C PRO A 106 -58.11 21.25 9.02
N HIS A 107 -57.83 21.91 10.15
CA HIS A 107 -58.85 22.49 11.03
C HIS A 107 -59.19 23.95 10.67
N CYS A 108 -58.19 24.77 10.30
CA CYS A 108 -58.39 26.20 10.05
C CYS A 108 -58.03 26.63 8.62
N GLN A 109 -57.58 25.72 7.76
CA GLN A 109 -57.17 25.96 6.37
C GLN A 109 -56.05 27.01 6.20
N SER A 110 -55.43 27.40 7.32
CA SER A 110 -54.29 28.32 7.33
C SER A 110 -53.03 27.57 6.92
N GLY A 111 -52.14 28.24 6.19
CA GLY A 111 -50.82 27.70 5.89
C GLY A 111 -49.95 27.63 7.13
N VAL A 112 -48.82 26.93 7.00
CA VAL A 112 -47.78 26.90 8.04
C VAL A 112 -47.23 28.30 8.27
N ASP A 113 -46.95 28.65 9.52
CA ASP A 113 -46.32 29.93 9.86
C ASP A 113 -45.01 30.12 9.06
N PRO A 114 -44.79 31.29 8.42
CA PRO A 114 -43.62 31.49 7.56
C PRO A 114 -42.25 31.33 8.26
N VAL A 115 -42.16 31.62 9.57
CA VAL A 115 -40.92 31.46 10.33
C VAL A 115 -40.69 29.99 10.66
N LEU A 116 -41.73 29.26 11.07
CA LEU A 116 -41.67 27.82 11.27
C LEU A 116 -41.33 27.09 9.97
N LEU A 117 -41.92 27.49 8.84
CA LEU A 117 -41.60 26.93 7.53
C LEU A 117 -40.12 27.11 7.18
N LYS A 118 -39.54 28.28 7.44
CA LYS A 118 -38.11 28.53 7.25
C LYS A 118 -37.25 27.65 8.17
N LEU A 119 -37.64 27.51 9.43
CA LEU A 119 -36.93 26.65 10.39
C LEU A 119 -36.91 25.19 9.92
N ILE A 120 -38.07 24.66 9.51
CA ILE A 120 -38.17 23.29 9.00
C ILE A 120 -37.38 23.15 7.70
N ARG A 121 -37.45 24.14 6.79
CA ARG A 121 -36.68 24.10 5.54
C ARG A 121 -35.19 24.06 5.79
N LEU A 122 -34.68 24.84 6.75
CA LEU A 122 -33.29 24.79 7.18
C LEU A 122 -32.95 23.43 7.78
N ALA A 123 -33.80 22.87 8.65
CA ALA A 123 -33.59 21.54 9.21
C ALA A 123 -33.51 20.47 8.12
N GLN A 124 -34.40 20.47 7.13
CA GLN A 124 -34.37 19.54 6.01
C GLN A 124 -33.08 19.69 5.17
N LEU A 125 -32.62 20.91 4.90
CA LEU A 125 -31.35 21.14 4.18
C LEU A 125 -30.16 20.66 5.02
N SER A 126 -30.17 20.90 6.32
CA SER A 126 -29.14 20.39 7.23
C SER A 126 -29.10 18.87 7.24
N ILE A 127 -30.25 18.19 7.34
CA ILE A 127 -30.34 16.73 7.34
C ILE A 127 -29.84 16.16 6.00
N GLU A 128 -30.26 16.74 4.87
CA GLU A 128 -29.80 16.32 3.54
C GLU A 128 -28.27 16.42 3.39
N TYR A 129 -27.69 17.53 3.85
CA TYR A 129 -26.23 17.70 3.85
C TYR A 129 -25.53 16.72 4.80
N LEU A 130 -26.11 16.44 5.97
CA LEU A 130 -25.57 15.46 6.92
C LEU A 130 -25.61 14.04 6.35
N MET A 131 -26.69 13.64 5.69
CA MET A 131 -26.78 12.34 5.02
C MET A 131 -25.76 12.22 3.89
N HIS A 132 -25.63 13.25 3.06
CA HIS A 132 -24.60 13.28 2.02
C HIS A 132 -23.18 13.19 2.61
N SER A 133 -22.91 13.96 3.67
CA SER A 133 -21.62 13.94 4.35
C SER A 133 -21.32 12.57 4.95
N GLN A 134 -22.31 11.90 5.53
CA GLN A 134 -22.17 10.54 6.05
C GLN A 134 -21.80 9.55 4.94
N GLU A 135 -22.52 9.57 3.82
CA GLU A 135 -22.25 8.69 2.67
C GLU A 135 -20.87 8.95 2.08
N PHE A 136 -20.50 10.22 1.90
CA PHE A 136 -19.19 10.64 1.42
C PHE A 136 -18.07 10.17 2.35
N LEU A 137 -18.16 10.48 3.65
CA LEU A 137 -17.15 10.09 4.63
C LEU A 137 -17.02 8.56 4.75
N THR A 138 -18.13 7.83 4.71
CA THR A 138 -18.14 6.36 4.73
C THR A 138 -17.42 5.79 3.51
N SER A 139 -17.68 6.35 2.33
CA SER A 139 -17.03 5.94 1.08
C SER A 139 -15.52 6.23 1.09
N GLN A 140 -15.13 7.41 1.58
CA GLN A 140 -13.72 7.79 1.71
C GLN A 140 -12.98 6.92 2.72
N LEU A 141 -13.61 6.61 3.85
CA LEU A 141 -13.07 5.71 4.87
C LEU A 141 -12.82 4.32 4.28
N HIS A 142 -13.82 3.73 3.62
CA HIS A 142 -13.66 2.44 2.94
C HIS A 142 -12.54 2.47 1.89
N ASN A 143 -12.40 3.56 1.11
CA ASN A 143 -11.33 3.66 0.12
C ASN A 143 -9.93 3.63 0.76
N VAL A 144 -9.74 4.38 1.84
CA VAL A 144 -8.47 4.43 2.57
C VAL A 144 -8.18 3.09 3.26
N GLU A 145 -9.19 2.47 3.88
CA GLU A 145 -9.07 1.15 4.50
C GLU A 145 -8.66 0.07 3.48
N GLU A 146 -9.28 0.07 2.31
CA GLU A 146 -8.95 -0.89 1.25
C GLU A 146 -7.53 -0.68 0.71
N ARG A 147 -7.12 0.58 0.51
CA ARG A 147 -5.74 0.92 0.12
C ARG A 147 -4.73 0.46 1.16
N LEU A 148 -5.03 0.64 2.45
CA LEU A 148 -4.18 0.16 3.55
C LEU A 148 -4.08 -1.36 3.53
N ARG A 149 -5.21 -2.07 3.39
CA ARG A 149 -5.27 -3.53 3.32
C ARG A 149 -4.40 -4.08 2.18
N LEU A 150 -4.50 -3.50 0.99
CA LEU A 150 -3.69 -3.89 -0.17
C LEU A 150 -2.21 -3.60 0.03
N SER A 151 -1.87 -2.45 0.63
CA SER A 151 -0.48 -2.09 0.95
C SER A 151 0.17 -3.07 1.94
N LEU A 152 -0.58 -3.47 2.98
CA LEU A 152 -0.13 -4.48 3.94
C LEU A 152 0.13 -5.83 3.27
N ALA A 153 -0.81 -6.32 2.45
CA ALA A 153 -0.65 -7.57 1.71
C ALA A 153 0.58 -7.56 0.79
N ASN A 154 0.82 -6.44 0.08
CA ASN A 154 2.01 -6.28 -0.75
C ASN A 154 3.31 -6.26 0.06
N CYS A 155 3.30 -5.65 1.25
CA CYS A 155 4.44 -5.64 2.16
C CYS A 155 4.77 -7.04 2.66
N GLU A 156 3.76 -7.81 3.06
CA GLU A 156 3.90 -9.20 3.49
C GLU A 156 4.46 -10.07 2.36
N GLN A 157 3.91 -9.98 1.15
CA GLN A 157 4.41 -10.70 -0.01
C GLN A 157 5.87 -10.34 -0.33
N SER A 158 6.22 -9.05 -0.28
CA SER A 158 7.59 -8.58 -0.51
C SER A 158 8.55 -9.12 0.55
N LYS A 159 8.11 -9.16 1.82
CA LYS A 159 8.89 -9.73 2.92
C LYS A 159 9.13 -11.22 2.73
N GLU A 160 8.12 -11.99 2.33
CA GLU A 160 8.29 -13.41 2.02
C GLU A 160 9.31 -13.63 0.89
N LEU A 161 9.21 -12.85 -0.19
CA LEU A 161 10.15 -12.94 -1.32
C LEU A 161 11.59 -12.61 -0.88
N LEU A 162 11.77 -11.58 -0.05
CA LEU A 162 13.08 -11.25 0.53
C LEU A 162 13.64 -12.38 1.39
N THR A 163 12.81 -13.04 2.21
CA THR A 163 13.26 -14.19 3.02
C THR A 163 13.70 -15.38 2.15
N LYS A 164 12.97 -15.66 1.06
CA LYS A 164 13.34 -16.71 0.10
C LYS A 164 14.67 -16.40 -0.59
N GLN A 165 14.82 -15.19 -1.13
CA GLN A 165 16.07 -14.75 -1.77
C GLN A 165 17.25 -14.77 -0.79
N ALA A 166 17.06 -14.35 0.46
CA ALA A 166 18.10 -14.43 1.48
C ALA A 166 18.51 -15.89 1.77
N GLY A 167 17.56 -16.83 1.75
CA GLY A 167 17.80 -18.27 1.85
C GLY A 167 18.62 -18.80 0.67
N GLU A 168 18.23 -18.46 -0.57
CA GLU A 168 18.96 -18.84 -1.78
C GLU A 168 20.39 -18.30 -1.80
N ILE A 169 20.59 -17.04 -1.40
CA ILE A 169 21.93 -16.44 -1.29
C ILE A 169 22.79 -17.21 -0.28
N LYS A 170 22.23 -17.60 0.87
CA LYS A 170 22.95 -18.40 1.87
C LYS A 170 23.36 -19.76 1.29
N PHE A 171 22.42 -20.46 0.67
CA PHE A 171 22.68 -21.75 0.02
C PHE A 171 23.76 -21.66 -1.06
N LEU A 172 23.65 -20.68 -1.96
CA LEU A 172 24.64 -20.45 -3.02
C LEU A 172 26.03 -20.10 -2.47
N LYS A 173 26.10 -19.33 -1.38
CA LYS A 173 27.38 -19.04 -0.70
C LYS A 173 28.04 -20.29 -0.13
N GLU A 174 27.26 -21.18 0.48
CA GLU A 174 27.76 -22.46 1.00
C GLU A 174 28.23 -23.39 -0.12
N GLU A 175 27.45 -23.49 -1.20
CA GLU A 175 27.79 -24.27 -2.38
C GLU A 175 29.07 -23.75 -3.07
N CYS A 176 29.20 -22.43 -3.21
CA CYS A 176 30.42 -21.79 -3.70
C CYS A 176 31.63 -22.11 -2.81
N LYS A 177 31.47 -22.06 -1.48
CA LYS A 177 32.54 -22.42 -0.52
C LYS A 177 32.93 -23.89 -0.67
N ARG A 178 31.96 -24.79 -0.84
CA ARG A 178 32.19 -26.22 -1.05
C ARG A 178 32.95 -26.48 -2.36
N ARG A 179 32.52 -25.87 -3.47
CA ARG A 179 33.20 -26.00 -4.77
C ARG A 179 34.63 -25.45 -4.73
N LYS A 180 34.86 -24.29 -4.09
CA LYS A 180 36.22 -23.75 -3.90
C LYS A 180 37.15 -24.72 -3.16
N LYS A 181 36.67 -25.36 -2.08
CA LYS A 181 37.44 -26.38 -1.36
C LYS A 181 37.75 -27.60 -2.24
N MET A 182 36.79 -28.07 -3.01
CA MET A 182 36.96 -29.20 -3.93
C MET A 182 38.02 -28.91 -5.00
N ILE A 183 37.95 -27.74 -5.64
CA ILE A 183 38.92 -27.30 -6.66
C ILE A 183 40.32 -27.18 -6.06
N SER A 184 40.45 -26.55 -4.88
CA SER A 184 41.74 -26.42 -4.19
C SER A 184 42.35 -27.79 -3.86
N THR A 185 41.54 -28.75 -3.42
CA THR A 185 41.99 -30.12 -3.14
C THR A 185 42.45 -30.82 -4.42
N GLN A 186 41.71 -30.68 -5.53
CA GLN A 186 42.09 -31.23 -6.83
C GLN A 186 43.40 -30.62 -7.35
N GLN A 187 43.57 -29.30 -7.25
CA GLN A 187 44.80 -28.61 -7.62
C GLN A 187 46.01 -29.14 -6.83
N MET A 188 45.89 -29.27 -5.51
CA MET A 188 46.95 -29.87 -4.68
C MET A 188 47.30 -31.30 -5.13
N MET A 189 46.31 -32.14 -5.45
CA MET A 189 46.56 -33.50 -5.96
C MET A 189 47.23 -33.50 -7.35
N MET A 190 46.88 -32.56 -8.23
CA MET A 190 47.51 -32.43 -9.55
C MET A 190 48.96 -31.92 -9.42
N GLU A 191 49.21 -30.92 -8.57
CA GLU A 191 50.55 -30.42 -8.28
C GLU A 191 51.44 -31.52 -7.67
N ALA A 192 50.92 -32.31 -6.72
CA ALA A 192 51.63 -33.45 -6.15
C ALA A 192 51.96 -34.55 -7.19
N LYS A 193 51.13 -34.72 -8.23
CA LYS A 193 51.42 -35.64 -9.35
C LYS A 193 52.36 -35.03 -10.40
N ALA A 194 52.36 -33.72 -10.57
CA ALA A 194 53.18 -33.00 -11.55
C ALA A 194 54.56 -32.58 -11.03
N SER A 195 54.84 -32.71 -9.72
CA SER A 195 56.03 -32.14 -9.09
C SER A 195 57.33 -32.93 -9.31
N TYR A 196 57.26 -34.10 -9.96
CA TYR A 196 58.46 -34.88 -10.27
C TYR A 196 58.36 -35.58 -11.63
N TYR A 197 59.37 -35.37 -12.46
CA TYR A 197 59.58 -36.04 -13.73
C TYR A 197 60.38 -37.32 -13.49
N GLN A 198 59.70 -38.46 -13.46
CA GLN A 198 60.32 -39.77 -13.24
C GLN A 198 61.05 -40.26 -14.50
N CYS A 199 62.23 -40.84 -14.32
CA CYS A 199 62.91 -41.57 -15.39
C CYS A 199 62.21 -42.91 -15.64
N HIS A 200 62.01 -43.27 -16.91
CA HIS A 200 61.39 -44.55 -17.26
C HIS A 200 62.38 -45.72 -17.26
N PHE A 201 63.68 -45.44 -17.18
CA PHE A 201 64.76 -46.43 -17.23
C PHE A 201 65.37 -46.72 -15.85
N CYS A 202 65.03 -45.93 -14.82
CA CYS A 202 65.43 -46.15 -13.44
C CYS A 202 64.52 -45.42 -12.45
N ASP A 203 64.60 -45.73 -11.16
CA ASP A 203 63.70 -45.20 -10.13
C ASP A 203 64.01 -43.74 -9.69
N LYS A 204 64.73 -42.97 -10.51
CA LYS A 204 65.09 -41.57 -10.18
C LYS A 204 64.02 -40.60 -10.67
N ALA A 205 63.70 -39.62 -9.83
CA ALA A 205 62.74 -38.56 -10.15
C ALA A 205 63.40 -37.18 -10.05
N PHE A 206 63.03 -36.27 -10.96
CA PHE A 206 63.67 -34.96 -11.12
C PHE A 206 62.67 -33.83 -11.00
N MET A 207 63.06 -32.72 -10.39
CA MET A 207 62.15 -31.58 -10.14
C MET A 207 61.81 -30.77 -11.41
N ASN A 208 62.56 -30.95 -12.51
CA ASN A 208 62.26 -30.32 -13.80
C ASN A 208 62.55 -31.27 -14.97
N GLN A 209 61.89 -31.04 -16.10
CA GLN A 209 62.04 -31.86 -17.31
C GLN A 209 63.45 -31.80 -17.91
N ALA A 210 64.13 -30.65 -17.90
CA ALA A 210 65.49 -30.52 -18.41
C ALA A 210 66.52 -31.36 -17.64
N PHE A 211 66.35 -31.49 -16.32
CA PHE A 211 67.19 -32.36 -15.49
C PHE A 211 66.94 -33.83 -15.80
N LEU A 212 65.67 -34.22 -15.97
CA LEU A 212 65.35 -35.57 -16.45
C LEU A 212 66.01 -35.85 -17.82
N GLN A 213 65.89 -34.93 -18.77
CA GLN A 213 66.49 -35.09 -20.10
C GLN A 213 68.02 -35.20 -20.05
N SER A 214 68.69 -34.35 -19.26
CA SER A 214 70.15 -34.45 -19.09
C SER A 214 70.58 -35.74 -18.39
N HIS A 215 69.75 -36.27 -17.49
CA HIS A 215 69.98 -37.56 -16.85
C HIS A 215 69.86 -38.72 -17.85
N ILE A 216 68.78 -38.76 -18.64
CA ILE A 216 68.57 -39.78 -19.67
C ILE A 216 69.75 -39.76 -20.66
N GLN A 217 70.15 -38.59 -21.15
CA GLN A 217 71.23 -38.47 -22.13
C GLN A 217 72.60 -38.95 -21.59
N ARG A 218 72.86 -38.83 -20.29
CA ARG A 218 74.16 -39.22 -19.69
C ARG A 218 74.21 -40.66 -19.19
N ARG A 219 73.08 -41.21 -18.78
CA ARG A 219 73.00 -42.51 -18.08
C ARG A 219 72.24 -43.57 -18.87
N HIS A 220 71.42 -43.15 -19.82
CA HIS A 220 70.66 -43.98 -20.75
C HIS A 220 70.86 -43.49 -22.22
N PRO A 221 72.11 -43.33 -22.68
CA PRO A 221 72.39 -42.78 -24.02
C PRO A 221 71.89 -43.68 -25.16
N GLU A 222 71.91 -45.00 -24.98
CA GLU A 222 71.47 -45.99 -25.97
C GLU A 222 69.94 -45.92 -26.22
N ASP A 223 69.16 -45.58 -25.19
CA ASP A 223 67.69 -45.57 -25.25
C ASP A 223 67.09 -44.19 -25.58
N SER A 224 67.93 -43.15 -25.70
CA SER A 224 67.50 -41.78 -26.00
C SER A 224 66.94 -41.59 -27.41
N HIS A 225 67.14 -42.57 -28.32
CA HIS A 225 66.74 -42.51 -29.72
C HIS A 225 65.39 -43.20 -30.04
N LEU A 226 64.69 -43.77 -29.05
CA LEU A 226 63.46 -44.55 -29.24
C LEU A 226 62.17 -43.88 -28.74
N GLY A 227 62.15 -42.56 -28.57
CA GLY A 227 60.95 -41.81 -28.17
C GLY A 227 60.54 -40.73 -29.20
N LYS A 228 59.70 -41.10 -30.16
CA LYS A 228 58.78 -40.20 -30.87
C LYS A 228 57.36 -40.49 -30.37
#